data_AF-A0A2K4ZGN3-F1
#
_entry.id   AF-A0A2K4ZGN3-F1
#
_cell.length_a   1.000
_cell.length_b   1.000
_cell.length_c   1.000
_cell.angle_alpha   90.00
_cell.angle_beta   90.00
_cell.angle_gamma   90.00
#
_symmetry.space_group_name_H-M   'P 1'
#
loop_
_entity.id
_entity.type
_entity.pdbx_description
1 polymer ?
#
loop_
_entity_poly.entity_id
_entity_poly.type
_entity_poly.pdbx_seq_one_letter_code
_entity_poly.pdbx_strand_id
1 'polypeptide(L)' 'MNHKRGKWASQILDSRNDEGMWGNFHSLSQPTYKKVLTTEQAIRRLRILGFTKEDEAIQIVLERMCLCVSGRQKTKKRI' A
#
# COMPACT_ATOMS: atom_id res chain seq x y z
N MET A 1 -1.74 19.86 -4.23
CA MET A 1 -3.15 19.72 -4.64
C MET A 1 -3.71 18.44 -4.02
N ASN A 2 -4.95 18.46 -3.53
CA ASN A 2 -5.58 17.30 -2.89
C ASN A 2 -6.44 16.57 -3.93
N HIS A 3 -6.03 15.36 -4.31
CA HIS A 3 -6.70 14.54 -5.33
C HIS A 3 -7.25 13.22 -4.74
N LYS A 4 -7.51 13.19 -3.43
CA LYS A 4 -8.00 12.00 -2.71
C LYS A 4 -9.29 11.42 -3.28
N ARG A 5 -10.12 12.25 -3.92
CA ARG A 5 -11.40 11.87 -4.54
C ARG A 5 -11.33 11.64 -6.05
N GLY A 6 -10.14 11.68 -6.62
CA GLY A 6 -9.93 11.49 -8.06
C GLY A 6 -9.97 10.02 -8.48
N LYS A 7 -10.27 9.76 -9.76
CA LYS A 7 -10.30 8.42 -10.37
C LYS A 7 -9.11 7.53 -9.98
N TRP A 8 -7.91 8.10 -9.95
CA TRP A 8 -6.69 7.36 -9.63
C TRP A 8 -6.63 6.92 -8.17
N ALA A 9 -7.13 7.75 -7.24
CA ALA A 9 -7.23 7.37 -5.83
C ALA A 9 -8.19 6.20 -5.66
N SER A 10 -9.38 6.27 -6.27
CA SER A 10 -10.36 5.18 -6.26
C SER A 10 -9.76 3.89 -6.84
N GLN A 11 -9.15 3.95 -8.03
CA GLN A 11 -8.56 2.75 -8.65
C GLN A 11 -7.47 2.10 -7.79
N ILE A 12 -6.66 2.88 -7.08
CA ILE A 12 -5.66 2.33 -6.16
C ILE A 12 -6.36 1.71 -4.94
N LEU A 13 -7.33 2.39 -4.34
CA LEU A 13 -8.04 1.90 -3.16
C LEU A 13 -8.89 0.65 -3.44
N ASP A 14 -9.47 0.55 -4.62
CA ASP A 14 -10.32 -0.57 -5.06
C ASP A 14 -9.50 -1.82 -5.38
N SER A 15 -8.19 -1.68 -5.63
CA SER A 15 -7.30 -2.81 -5.90
C SER A 15 -6.70 -3.44 -4.63
N ARG A 16 -7.20 -3.07 -3.44
CA ARG A 16 -6.77 -3.66 -2.17
C ARG A 16 -7.28 -5.10 -2.04
N ASN A 17 -6.54 -5.92 -1.31
CA ASN A 17 -7.01 -7.23 -0.88
C ASN A 17 -7.85 -7.14 0.40
N ASP A 18 -8.34 -8.29 0.88
CA ASP A 18 -9.16 -8.40 2.10
C ASP A 18 -8.43 -7.93 3.38
N GLU A 19 -7.10 -7.87 3.35
CA GLU A 19 -6.27 -7.34 4.44
C GLU A 19 -6.09 -5.80 4.35
N GLY A 20 -6.69 -5.14 3.34
CA GLY A 20 -6.55 -3.71 3.09
C GLY A 20 -5.19 -3.30 2.49
N MET A 21 -4.43 -4.26 1.95
CA MET A 21 -3.07 -4.09 1.44
C MET A 21 -3.01 -4.33 -0.07
N TRP A 22 -1.83 -4.17 -0.69
CA TRP A 22 -1.59 -4.48 -2.10
C TRP A 22 -0.46 -5.49 -2.27
N GLY A 23 -0.74 -6.60 -2.96
CA GLY A 23 0.26 -7.58 -3.38
C GLY A 23 1.32 -7.92 -2.32
N ASN A 24 2.58 -8.00 -2.75
CA ASN A 24 3.72 -8.04 -1.84
C ASN A 24 4.03 -6.64 -1.29
N PHE A 25 4.69 -6.57 -0.13
CA PHE A 25 5.05 -5.28 0.46
C PHE A 25 5.96 -4.44 -0.45
N HIS A 26 7.03 -5.06 -0.93
CA HIS A 26 7.98 -4.50 -1.89
C HIS A 26 8.45 -5.59 -2.86
N SER A 27 8.90 -5.18 -4.05
CA SER A 27 9.56 -6.06 -5.01
C SER A 27 10.92 -5.46 -5.36
N LEU A 28 11.99 -5.93 -4.70
CA LEU A 28 13.43 -5.59 -4.84
C LEU A 28 13.82 -4.81 -6.11
N SER A 29 13.32 -3.59 -6.26
CA SER A 29 13.45 -2.75 -7.45
C SER A 29 13.24 -3.43 -8.83
N GLN A 30 12.39 -4.45 -8.97
CA GLN A 30 12.05 -5.04 -10.28
C GLN A 30 10.67 -4.59 -10.76
N PRO A 31 10.56 -3.45 -11.47
CA PRO A 31 9.32 -3.03 -12.09
C PRO A 31 9.03 -3.96 -13.26
N THR A 32 8.08 -4.87 -13.08
CA THR A 32 7.55 -5.64 -14.22
C THR A 32 6.16 -5.11 -14.54
N TYR A 33 5.98 -4.64 -15.78
CA TYR A 33 4.73 -4.08 -16.30
C TYR A 33 3.49 -4.98 -16.15
N LYS A 34 3.66 -6.27 -15.85
CA LYS A 34 2.58 -7.25 -15.66
C LYS A 34 2.21 -7.54 -14.19
N LYS A 35 2.86 -6.91 -13.20
CA LYS A 35 2.66 -7.28 -11.78
C LYS A 35 1.62 -6.42 -11.07
N VAL A 36 0.90 -7.08 -10.17
CA VAL A 36 0.04 -6.48 -9.14
C VAL A 36 0.83 -5.40 -8.39
N LEU A 37 0.18 -4.28 -8.12
CA LEU A 37 0.75 -3.16 -7.36
C LEU A 37 1.30 -3.67 -6.02
N THR A 38 2.52 -3.28 -5.66
CA THR A 38 3.04 -3.55 -4.30
C THR A 38 2.49 -2.52 -3.32
N THR A 39 2.44 -2.88 -2.03
CA THR A 39 1.98 -1.98 -0.97
C THR A 39 2.80 -0.69 -0.95
N GLU A 40 4.13 -0.76 -1.08
CA GLU A 40 4.97 0.44 -1.13
C GLU A 40 4.63 1.34 -2.33
N GLN A 41 4.46 0.75 -3.53
CA GLN A 41 4.12 1.51 -4.73
C GLN A 41 2.75 2.19 -4.58
N ALA A 42 1.76 1.51 -4.00
CA ALA A 42 0.44 2.08 -3.73
C ALA A 42 0.53 3.28 -2.79
N ILE A 43 1.22 3.14 -1.65
CA ILE A 43 1.34 4.21 -0.66
C ILE A 43 2.11 5.41 -1.22
N ARG A 44 3.18 5.18 -1.99
CA ARG A 44 3.90 6.27 -2.67
C ARG A 44 2.99 7.06 -3.62
N ARG A 45 2.14 6.36 -4.39
CA ARG A 45 1.16 7.01 -5.28
C ARG A 45 0.08 7.75 -4.49
N LEU A 46 -0.47 7.15 -3.44
CA LEU A 46 -1.47 7.79 -2.57
C LEU A 46 -0.91 9.04 -1.90
N ARG A 47 0.35 9.03 -1.46
CA ARG A 47 1.03 10.22 -0.91
C ARG A 47 1.07 11.36 -1.92
N ILE A 48 1.36 11.09 -3.20
CA ILE A 48 1.34 12.10 -4.27
C ILE A 48 -0.08 12.67 -4.46
N LEU A 49 -1.12 11.84 -4.28
CA LEU A 49 -2.52 12.26 -4.37
C LEU A 49 -3.02 13.01 -3.12
N GLY A 50 -2.18 13.15 -2.09
CA GLY A 50 -2.46 13.92 -0.88
C GLY A 50 -2.85 13.09 0.33
N PHE A 51 -2.76 11.76 0.28
CA PHE A 51 -2.97 10.90 1.46
C PHE A 51 -1.84 11.08 2.48
N THR A 52 -2.20 11.03 3.75
CA THR A 52 -1.34 11.19 4.91
C THR A 52 -1.53 10.02 5.88
N LYS A 53 -0.74 9.97 6.95
CA LYS A 53 -0.82 8.89 7.95
C LYS A 53 -2.13 8.89 8.74
N GLU A 54 -2.89 9.98 8.67
CA GLU A 54 -4.19 10.14 9.31
C GLU A 54 -5.33 9.53 8.50
N ASP A 55 -5.10 9.22 7.21
CA ASP A 55 -6.12 8.54 6.40
C ASP A 55 -6.17 7.05 6.73
N GLU A 56 -7.38 6.52 6.92
CA GLU A 56 -7.65 5.12 7.27
C GLU A 56 -6.89 4.12 6.38
N ALA A 57 -6.90 4.35 5.06
CA ALA A 57 -6.21 3.49 4.10
C ALA A 57 -4.69 3.40 4.35
N ILE A 58 -4.08 4.43 4.92
CA ILE A 58 -2.66 4.45 5.28
C ILE A 58 -2.46 3.87 6.68
N GLN A 59 -3.37 4.15 7.62
CA GLN A 59 -3.32 3.61 8.99
C GLN A 59 -3.30 2.08 9.02
N ILE A 60 -4.15 1.42 8.22
CA ILE A 60 -4.17 -0.05 8.09
C ILE A 60 -2.77 -0.59 7.77
N VAL A 61 -2.08 0.06 6.84
CA VAL A 61 -0.72 -0.36 6.47
C VAL A 61 0.27 -0.10 7.60
N LEU A 62 0.20 1.06 8.26
CA LEU A 62 1.08 1.40 9.37
C LEU A 62 0.91 0.43 10.54
N GLU A 63 -0.33 0.08 10.89
CA GLU A 63 -0.62 -0.93 11.90
C GLU A 63 -0.02 -2.28 11.53
N ARG A 64 -0.18 -2.71 10.27
CA ARG A 64 0.44 -3.94 9.79
C ARG A 64 1.96 -3.90 9.88
N MET A 65 2.59 -2.78 9.55
CA MET A 65 4.04 -2.59 9.71
C MET A 65 4.46 -2.69 11.19
N CYS A 66 3.74 -2.03 12.10
CA CYS A 66 3.98 -2.10 13.54
C CYS A 66 3.89 -3.53 14.09
N LEU A 67 2.89 -4.30 13.66
CA LEU A 67 2.77 -5.72 14.02
C LEU A 67 3.93 -6.56 13.50
N CYS A 68 4.45 -6.24 12.31
CA CYS A 68 5.60 -6.94 11.75
C CYS A 68 6.90 -6.61 12.50
N VAL A 69 7.14 -5.34 12.81
CA VAL A 69 8.33 -4.90 13.56
C VAL A 69 8.32 -5.42 14.99
N SER A 70 7.14 -5.56 15.61
CA SER A 70 6.98 -6.17 16.93
C SER A 70 7.04 -7.70 16.92
N GLY A 71 7.28 -8.33 15.77
CA GLY A 71 7.37 -9.79 15.63
C GLY A 71 6.03 -10.54 15.76
N ARG A 72 4.91 -9.81 15.87
CA ARG A 72 3.56 -10.39 16.02
C ARG A 72 3.00 -10.90 14.70
N GLN A 73 3.51 -10.42 13.57
CA GLN A 73 3.15 -10.87 12.23
C GLN A 73 4.38 -10.91 11.32
N LYS A 74 4.29 -11.66 10.21
CA LYS A 74 5.30 -11.63 9.15
C LYS A 74 4.77 -10.82 7.96
N THR A 75 5.64 -10.02 7.37
CA THR A 75 5.41 -9.47 6.03
C THR A 75 5.45 -10.62 5.02
N LYS A 76 4.52 -10.66 4.07
CA LYS A 76 4.65 -11.53 2.88
C LYS A 76 5.88 -11.07 2.10
N LYS A 77 7.00 -11.78 2.29
CA LYS A 77 8.22 -11.63 1.49
C LYS A 77 8.10 -12.60 0.33
N ARG A 78 8.47 -12.15 -0.88
CA ARG A 78 8.62 -13.07 -2.01
C ARG A 78 9.91 -13.86 -1.76
N ILE A 79 9.79 -15.17 -1.58
CA ILE A 79 10.91 -16.12 -1.73
C ILE A 79 11.21 -16.21 -3.22
#